data_AF-X1N5N5-F1
#
_entry.id   AF-X1N5N5-F1
#
_cell.length_a   1.000
_cell.length_b   1.000
_cell.length_c   1.000
_cell.angle_alpha   90.00
_cell.angle_beta   90.00
_cell.angle_gamma   90.00
#
_symmetry.space_group_name_H-M   'P 1'
#
loop_
_entity.id
_entity.type
_entity.pdbx_description
1 polymer ?
#
loop_
_entity_poly.entity_id
_entity_poly.type
_entity_poly.pdbx_seq_one_letter_code
_entity_poly.pdbx_strand_id
1 'polypeptide(L)' 'GWVGGVDFLIVQASYYSSVTSMADVVLPSPIWAERQGKCVSMDGRVLELKQVLQPKDGLLQDQEVLIEISRRLGHKLILS' A
#
# COMPACT_ATOMS: atom_id res chain seq x y z
N GLY A 1 -2.16 15.37 15.68
CA GLY A 1 -1.29 14.88 14.59
C GLY A 1 -1.86 15.34 13.26
N TRP A 2 -1.07 15.33 12.18
CA TRP A 2 -1.47 15.87 10.87
C TRP A 2 -2.63 15.11 10.19
N VAL A 3 -3.06 13.99 10.79
CA VAL A 3 -4.21 13.16 10.37
C VAL A 3 -5.37 13.25 11.41
N GLY A 4 -5.52 14.40 12.09
CA GLY A 4 -6.55 14.58 13.11
C GLY A 4 -7.93 14.92 12.53
N GLY A 5 -9.00 14.52 13.22
CA GLY A 5 -10.37 14.89 12.87
C GLY A 5 -11.06 13.99 11.84
N VAL A 6 -10.59 12.76 11.66
CA VAL A 6 -11.27 11.73 10.86
C VAL A 6 -11.99 10.74 11.78
N ASP A 7 -13.19 10.30 11.38
CA ASP A 7 -14.00 9.36 12.17
C ASP A 7 -13.50 7.90 12.06
N PHE A 8 -12.77 7.57 10.99
CA PHE A 8 -12.22 6.24 10.76
C PHE A 8 -10.96 6.32 9.91
N LEU A 9 -9.85 5.75 10.40
CA LEU A 9 -8.54 5.81 9.79
C LEU A 9 -8.02 4.40 9.45
N ILE A 10 -7.82 4.15 8.16
CA ILE A 10 -7.11 2.98 7.65
C ILE A 10 -5.71 3.40 7.21
N VAL A 11 -4.68 2.69 7.66
CA VAL A 11 -3.28 2.92 7.27
C VAL A 11 -2.71 1.68 6.63
N GLN A 12 -2.19 1.82 5.41
CA GLN A 12 -1.46 0.77 4.72
C GLN A 12 0.05 0.99 4.92
N ALA A 13 0.73 0.06 5.58
CA ALA A 13 2.13 0.25 5.97
C ALA A 13 2.91 -1.06 6.08
N SER A 14 4.20 -0.98 5.75
CA SER A 14 5.14 -2.10 5.89
C SER A 14 5.82 -2.14 7.27
N TYR A 15 5.79 -1.02 8.01
CA TYR A 15 6.45 -0.87 9.30
C TYR A 15 5.57 -0.12 10.29
N TYR A 16 5.78 -0.38 11.57
CA TYR A 16 5.16 0.37 12.64
C TYR A 16 5.69 1.81 12.70
N SER A 17 4.80 2.76 12.91
CA SER A 17 5.06 4.20 13.03
C SER A 17 4.02 4.87 13.93
N SER A 18 4.24 6.14 14.28
CA SER A 18 3.26 6.93 15.04
C SER A 18 1.89 7.01 14.35
N VAL A 19 1.84 6.97 13.02
CA VAL A 19 0.58 7.01 12.26
C VAL A 19 -0.15 5.67 12.32
N THR A 20 0.57 4.54 12.27
CA THR A 20 -0.07 3.22 12.44
C THR A 20 -0.62 3.04 13.86
N SER A 21 -0.03 3.68 14.87
CA SER A 21 -0.55 3.68 16.25
C SER A 21 -1.88 4.43 16.40
N MET A 22 -2.18 5.33 15.45
CA MET A 22 -3.41 6.12 15.45
C MET A 22 -4.52 5.49 14.61
N ALA A 23 -4.24 4.43 13.86
CA ALA A 23 -5.18 3.84 12.90
C ALA A 23 -6.16 2.87 13.58
N ASP A 24 -7.41 2.89 13.12
CA ASP A 24 -8.41 1.87 13.49
C ASP A 24 -8.10 0.52 12.83
N VAL A 25 -7.58 0.57 11.60
CA VAL A 25 -7.17 -0.61 10.84
C VAL A 25 -5.81 -0.36 10.21
N VAL A 26 -4.89 -1.30 10.41
CA VAL A 26 -3.62 -1.34 9.68
C VAL A 26 -3.65 -2.48 8.66
N LEU A 27 -3.50 -2.14 7.38
CA LEU A 27 -3.34 -3.10 6.30
C LEU A 27 -1.85 -3.32 6.04
N PRO A 28 -1.33 -4.56 6.14
CA PRO A 28 0.08 -4.82 5.89
C PRO A 28 0.42 -4.56 4.42
N SER A 29 1.61 -4.00 4.18
CA SER A 29 2.12 -3.68 2.84
C SER A 29 3.52 -4.25 2.63
N PRO A 30 3.87 -4.70 1.41
CA PRO A 30 5.20 -5.19 1.10
C PRO A 30 6.26 -4.11 1.31
N ILE A 31 7.42 -4.51 1.85
CA ILE A 31 8.58 -3.62 1.90
C ILE A 31 9.11 -3.36 0.49
N TRP A 32 9.98 -2.35 0.33
CA TRP A 32 10.48 -1.97 -1.01
C TRP A 32 11.07 -3.16 -1.80
N ALA A 33 11.81 -4.06 -1.16
CA ALA A 33 12.42 -5.21 -1.81
C ALA A 33 11.42 -6.30 -2.26
N GLU A 34 10.19 -6.28 -1.74
CA GLU A 34 9.10 -7.22 -2.08
C GLU A 34 8.16 -6.66 -3.14
N ARG A 35 8.33 -5.38 -3.54
CA ARG A 35 7.45 -4.71 -4.49
C ARG A 35 7.85 -4.98 -5.93
N GLN A 36 6.84 -5.04 -6.79
CA GLN A 36 6.99 -5.00 -8.24
C GLN A 36 6.22 -3.79 -8.80
N GLY A 37 6.77 -3.10 -9.80
CA GLY A 37 6.06 -2.04 -10.48
C GLY A 37 6.97 -1.00 -11.11
N LYS A 38 6.54 0.27 -11.06
CA LYS A 38 7.30 1.40 -11.57
C LYS A 38 7.39 2.48 -10.50
N CYS A 39 8.54 3.14 -10.42
CA CYS A 39 8.68 4.39 -9.67
C CYS A 39 9.21 5.48 -10.58
N VAL A 40 9.02 6.73 -10.19
CA VAL A 40 9.62 7.88 -10.86
C VAL A 40 10.71 8.42 -9.95
N SER A 41 11.93 8.51 -10.47
CA SER A 41 13.07 9.08 -9.75
C SER A 41 12.95 10.61 -9.65
N MET A 42 13.78 11.22 -8.80
CA MET A 42 13.76 12.68 -8.59
C MET A 42 14.14 13.48 -9.86
N ASP A 43 14.90 12.89 -10.78
CA ASP A 43 15.23 13.45 -12.11
C ASP A 43 14.18 13.10 -13.19
N GLY A 44 13.03 12.54 -12.80
CA GLY A 44 11.88 12.30 -13.68
C GLY A 44 11.96 11.04 -14.52
N ARG A 45 12.91 10.12 -14.27
CA ARG A 45 13.01 8.86 -15.02
C ARG A 45 12.04 7.82 -14.44
N VAL A 46 11.35 7.11 -15.32
CA VAL A 46 10.56 5.94 -14.95
C VAL A 46 11.50 4.75 -14.78
N LEU A 47 11.55 4.21 -13.57
CA LEU A 47 12.34 3.04 -13.21
C LEU A 47 11.43 1.85 -12.97
N GLU A 48 11.86 0.67 -13.40
CA GLU A 48 11.20 -0.58 -13.06
C GLU A 48 11.62 -1.03 -11.66
N LEU A 49 10.65 -1.17 -10.77
CA LEU A 49 10.82 -1.82 -9.48
C LEU A 49 10.69 -3.33 -9.68
N LYS A 50 11.80 -4.04 -9.46
CA LYS A 50 11.84 -5.50 -9.52
C LYS A 50 11.78 -6.07 -8.12
N GLN A 51 10.94 -7.09 -7.97
CA GLN A 51 10.84 -7.85 -6.73
C GLN A 51 12.13 -8.65 -6.52
N VAL A 52 12.78 -8.45 -5.37
CA VAL A 52 14.02 -9.12 -4.97
C VAL A 52 13.76 -10.15 -3.88
N LEU A 53 12.80 -9.89 -3.00
CA LEU A 53 12.36 -10.81 -1.95
C LEU A 53 10.93 -11.28 -2.22
N GLN A 54 10.64 -12.52 -1.86
CA GLN A 54 9.25 -12.99 -1.86
C GLN A 54 8.51 -12.39 -0.66
N PRO A 55 7.36 -11.72 -0.87
CA PRO A 55 6.54 -11.28 0.24
C PRO A 55 6.04 -12.49 1.04
N LYS A 56 5.72 -12.26 2.31
CA LYS A 56 5.09 -13.28 3.15
C LYS A 56 3.81 -13.82 2.49
N ASP A 57 3.55 -15.11 2.64
CA ASP A 57 2.36 -15.75 2.08
C ASP A 57 1.07 -14.99 2.42
N GLY A 58 0.28 -14.70 1.38
CA GLY A 58 -0.99 -13.98 1.48
C GLY A 58 -0.86 -12.46 1.60
N LEU A 59 0.36 -11.90 1.59
CA LEU A 59 0.57 -10.45 1.52
C LEU A 59 0.37 -9.95 0.09
N LEU A 60 -0.61 -9.06 -0.07
CA LEU A 60 -0.95 -8.44 -1.34
C LEU A 60 -0.02 -7.27 -1.67
N GLN A 61 0.24 -7.03 -2.95
CA GLN A 61 0.84 -5.79 -3.43
C GLN A 61 -0.09 -4.61 -3.15
N ASP A 62 0.48 -3.40 -3.05
CA ASP A 62 -0.29 -2.24 -2.60
C ASP A 62 -1.54 -1.96 -3.43
N GLN A 63 -1.42 -2.18 -4.74
CA GLN A 63 -2.48 -2.00 -5.72
C GLN A 63 -3.58 -3.06 -5.60
N GLU A 64 -3.21 -4.30 -5.30
CA GLU A 64 -4.15 -5.42 -5.15
C GLU A 64 -5.05 -5.21 -3.93
N VAL A 65 -4.51 -4.63 -2.84
CA VAL A 65 -5.30 -4.22 -1.67
C VAL A 65 -6.40 -3.24 -2.07
N LEU A 66 -6.09 -2.22 -2.86
CA LEU A 66 -7.08 -1.23 -3.33
C LEU A 66 -8.14 -1.86 -4.23
N ILE A 67 -7.74 -2.77 -5.12
CA ILE A 67 -8.67 -3.52 -5.97
C ILE A 67 -9.64 -4.36 -5.11
N GLU A 68 -9.13 -5.06 -4.10
CA GLU A 68 -9.92 -5.90 -3.22
C GLU A 68 -10.90 -5.07 -2.36
N ILE A 69 -10.46 -3.91 -1.85
CA ILE A 69 -11.33 -2.97 -1.15
C ILE A 69 -12.44 -2.49 -2.08
N SER A 70 -12.09 -2.02 -3.29
CA SER A 70 -13.07 -1.59 -4.29
C SER A 70 -14.09 -2.69 -4.56
N ARG A 71 -13.63 -3.92 -4.77
CA ARG A 71 -14.49 -5.08 -5.05
C ARG A 71 -15.47 -5.35 -3.92
N ARG A 72 -15.01 -5.29 -2.66
CA ARG A 72 -15.87 -5.49 -1.47
C ARG A 72 -16.90 -4.38 -1.29
N LEU A 73 -16.59 -3.18 -1.76
CA LEU A 73 -17.52 -2.05 -1.77
C LEU A 73 -18.48 -2.07 -2.98
N GLY A 74 -18.42 -3.09 -3.85
CA GLY A 74 -19.27 -3.20 -5.02
C GLY A 74 -18.82 -2.35 -6.22
N HIS A 75 -17.59 -1.83 -6.18
CA HIS A 75 -17.00 -1.05 -7.26
C HIS A 75 -15.98 -1.89 -8.05
N LYS A 76 -15.85 -1.60 -9.35
CA LYS A 76 -14.82 -2.21 -10.21
C LYS A 76 -13.69 -1.21 -10.45
N LEU A 77 -12.61 -1.36 -9.69
CA LEU A 77 -11.34 -0.69 -9.99
C LEU A 77 -10.52 -1.59 -10.93
N ILE A 78 -10.17 -1.06 -12.10
CA ILE A 78 -9.26 -1.70 -13.05
C ILE A 78 -8.06 -0.77 -13.18
N LEU A 79 -6.86 -1.30 -12.97
CA LEU A 79 -5.63 -0.54 -13.21
C LEU A 79 -5.24 -0.72 -14.68
N SER A 80 -4.94 0.40 -15.34
CA SER A 80 -4.53 0.50 -16.75
C SER A 80 -3.07 0.15 -16.96
#